data_AF-A0A853ASW6-F1
#
_entry.id   AF-A0A853ASW6-F1
#
_cell.length_a   1.000
_cell.length_b   1.000
_cell.length_c   1.000
_cell.angle_alpha   90.00
_cell.angle_beta   90.00
_cell.angle_gamma   90.00
#
_symmetry.space_group_name_H-M   'P 1'
#
loop_
_entity.id
_entity.type
_entity.pdbx_description
1 polymer ?
#
loop_
_entity_poly.entity_id
_entity_poly.type
_entity_poly.pdbx_seq_one_letter_code
_entity_poly.pdbx_strand_id
1 'polypeptide(L)'
;MSTWAKAPDLADRPDQRAAVRESTAADRDAYLRGGLRPVECERCAATVLAKKNSPQHTSVQWSTESTRQCAVFAALAPGEVAESCPDLQRSIAAAAQDGRLTGDEPEPVPGPPRR
;
A
#
# COMPACT_ATOMS: atom_id res chain seq x y z
N MET A 1 -17.92 -19.83 27.19
CA MET A 1 -16.64 -19.10 27.24
C MET A 1 -16.75 -17.94 26.28
N SER A 2 -16.83 -16.70 26.79
CA SER A 2 -16.99 -15.53 25.92
C SER A 2 -15.64 -15.20 25.29
N THR A 3 -15.50 -15.46 23.99
CA THR A 3 -14.36 -15.01 23.20
C THR A 3 -14.39 -13.50 23.14
N TRP A 4 -13.39 -12.85 23.71
CA TRP A 4 -13.23 -11.42 23.55
C TRP A 4 -12.85 -11.12 22.10
N ALA A 5 -13.81 -10.59 21.35
CA ALA A 5 -13.60 -10.01 20.04
C ALA A 5 -14.00 -8.54 20.09
N LYS A 6 -13.20 -7.64 19.51
CA LYS A 6 -13.53 -6.21 19.42
C LYS A 6 -14.76 -5.95 18.53
N ALA A 7 -15.16 -6.92 17.73
CA ALA A 7 -16.35 -6.90 16.89
C ALA A 7 -17.17 -8.18 17.10
N PRO A 8 -18.50 -8.15 16.93
CA PRO A 8 -19.34 -9.34 16.95
C PRO A 8 -18.90 -10.35 15.88
N ASP A 9 -18.96 -11.65 16.19
CA ASP A 9 -18.59 -12.71 15.23
C ASP A 9 -19.66 -12.95 14.14
N LEU A 10 -20.86 -12.38 14.33
CA LEU A 10 -22.04 -12.55 13.47
C LEU A 10 -22.35 -14.03 13.21
N ALA A 11 -22.06 -14.91 14.19
CA ALA A 11 -22.20 -16.36 14.10
C ALA A 11 -23.62 -16.79 13.71
N ASP A 12 -24.62 -16.07 14.21
CA ASP A 12 -26.05 -16.25 14.01
C ASP A 12 -26.59 -15.55 12.75
N ARG A 13 -25.80 -14.69 12.10
CA ARG A 13 -26.21 -13.89 10.92
C ARG A 13 -25.23 -14.05 9.75
N PRO A 14 -25.32 -15.16 8.98
CA PRO A 14 -24.34 -15.48 7.93
C PRO A 14 -24.29 -14.44 6.81
N ASP A 15 -25.43 -13.86 6.41
CA ASP A 15 -25.49 -12.85 5.35
C ASP A 15 -24.74 -11.57 5.75
N GLN A 16 -24.92 -11.11 6.99
CA GLN A 16 -24.18 -9.95 7.49
C GLN A 16 -22.69 -10.23 7.60
N ARG A 17 -22.31 -11.45 7.98
CA ARG A 17 -20.91 -11.86 8.02
C ARG A 17 -20.28 -11.88 6.64
N ALA A 18 -21.02 -12.33 5.62
CA ALA A 18 -20.59 -12.29 4.22
C ALA A 18 -20.40 -10.85 3.74
N ALA A 19 -21.36 -9.95 4.01
CA ALA A 19 -21.26 -8.54 3.66
C ALA A 19 -20.05 -7.84 4.30
N VAL A 20 -19.77 -8.11 5.58
CA VAL A 20 -18.57 -7.56 6.26
C VAL A 20 -17.27 -8.07 5.61
N ARG A 21 -17.21 -9.35 5.22
CA ARG A 21 -16.03 -9.92 4.53
C ARG A 21 -15.81 -9.28 3.17
N GLU A 22 -16.88 -9.06 2.41
CA GLU A 22 -16.82 -8.39 1.11
C GLU A 22 -16.35 -6.93 1.25
N SER A 23 -16.94 -6.16 2.16
CA SER A 23 -16.51 -4.79 2.46
C SER A 23 -15.05 -4.74 2.93
N THR A 24 -14.62 -5.67 3.79
CA THR A 24 -13.22 -5.75 4.24
C THR A 24 -12.28 -6.05 3.07
N ALA A 25 -12.70 -6.91 2.14
CA ALA A 25 -11.89 -7.24 0.96
C ALA A 25 -11.77 -6.03 0.02
N ALA A 26 -12.85 -5.29 -0.19
CA ALA A 26 -12.88 -4.06 -0.98
C ALA A 26 -12.02 -2.95 -0.36
N ASP A 27 -12.17 -2.68 0.94
CA ASP A 27 -11.37 -1.71 1.67
C ASP A 27 -9.87 -2.04 1.61
N ARG A 28 -9.53 -3.32 1.77
CA ARG A 28 -8.14 -3.79 1.66
C ARG A 28 -7.58 -3.57 0.26
N ASP A 29 -8.36 -3.85 -0.79
CA ASP A 29 -7.92 -3.65 -2.17
C ASP A 29 -7.72 -2.15 -2.47
N ALA A 30 -8.68 -1.31 -2.09
CA ALA A 30 -8.58 0.14 -2.22
C ALA A 30 -7.33 0.70 -1.50
N TYR A 31 -7.09 0.24 -0.26
CA TYR A 31 -5.94 0.67 0.53
C TYR A 31 -4.60 0.20 -0.08
N LEU A 32 -4.49 -1.09 -0.39
CA LEU A 32 -3.23 -1.71 -0.83
C LEU A 32 -2.95 -1.56 -2.32
N ARG A 33 -3.92 -1.22 -3.17
CA ARG A 33 -3.70 -1.20 -4.63
C ARG A 33 -4.15 0.10 -5.28
N GLY A 34 -5.21 0.71 -4.75
CA GLY A 34 -5.76 1.96 -5.29
C GLY A 34 -4.73 3.09 -5.34
N GLY A 35 -4.71 3.81 -6.46
CA GLY A 35 -3.90 5.02 -6.65
C GLY A 35 -2.39 4.82 -6.80
N LEU A 36 -1.90 3.58 -6.80
CA LEU A 36 -0.46 3.32 -7.01
C LEU A 36 -0.08 3.52 -8.48
N ARG A 37 1.09 4.10 -8.70
CA ARG A 37 1.67 4.30 -10.03
C ARG A 37 3.11 3.78 -10.06
N PRO A 38 3.58 3.23 -11.20
CA PRO A 38 4.95 2.76 -11.33
C PRO A 38 5.95 3.93 -11.28
N VAL A 39 7.05 3.73 -10.57
CA VAL A 39 8.20 4.63 -10.53
C VAL A 39 9.46 3.81 -10.71
N GLU A 40 10.26 4.18 -11.70
CA GLU A 40 11.58 3.60 -11.95
C GLU A 40 12.65 4.43 -11.24
N CYS A 41 13.57 3.74 -10.57
CA CYS A 41 14.76 4.39 -10.01
C CYS A 41 15.72 4.80 -11.13
N GLU A 42 16.07 6.08 -11.17
CA GLU A 42 16.98 6.64 -12.18
C GLU A 42 18.39 6.02 -12.19
N ARG A 43 18.81 5.38 -11.09
CA ARG A 43 20.16 4.83 -10.95
C ARG A 43 20.24 3.32 -11.07
N CYS A 44 19.31 2.57 -10.48
CA CYS A 44 19.34 1.10 -10.49
C CYS A 44 18.25 0.47 -11.35
N ALA A 45 17.41 1.27 -12.01
CA ALA A 45 16.30 0.83 -12.87
C ALA A 45 15.26 -0.08 -12.18
N ALA A 46 15.34 -0.28 -10.85
CA ALA A 46 14.31 -1.01 -10.12
C ALA A 46 12.98 -0.25 -10.21
N THR A 47 11.91 -0.95 -10.61
CA THR A 47 10.56 -0.37 -10.70
C THR A 47 9.73 -0.75 -9.48
N VAL A 48 9.21 0.25 -8.77
CA VAL A 48 8.29 0.07 -7.64
C VAL A 48 6.92 0.66 -7.96
N LEU A 49 5.93 0.34 -7.14
CA LEU A 49 4.64 1.02 -7.13
C LEU A 49 4.62 2.04 -5.99
N ALA A 50 4.27 3.30 -6.27
CA ALA A 50 4.21 4.36 -5.27
C ALA A 50 2.94 5.20 -5.37
N LYS A 51 2.50 5.75 -4.24
CA LYS A 51 1.45 6.78 -4.16
C LYS A 51 1.68 7.75 -3.02
N LYS A 52 1.27 9.01 -3.18
CA LYS A 52 1.20 9.97 -2.08
C LYS A 52 -0.14 9.84 -1.38
N ASN A 53 -0.12 9.60 -0.06
CA ASN A 53 -1.31 9.67 0.78
C ASN A 53 -1.42 11.04 1.47
N SER A 54 -0.31 11.75 1.60
CA SER A 54 -0.23 13.15 2.05
C SER A 54 1.11 13.75 1.57
N PRO A 55 1.36 15.05 1.72
CA PRO A 55 2.67 15.64 1.37
C PRO A 55 3.85 14.96 2.06
N GLN A 56 3.69 14.52 3.32
CA GLN A 56 4.74 13.86 4.10
C GLN A 56 4.71 12.33 4.01
N HIS A 57 3.59 11.73 3.60
CA HIS A 57 3.42 10.27 3.61
C HIS A 57 3.32 9.68 2.20
N THR A 58 4.13 8.65 1.93
CA THR A 58 4.19 7.95 0.65
C THR A 58 4.11 6.45 0.92
N SER A 59 3.17 5.74 0.28
CA SER A 59 3.22 4.28 0.25
C SER A 59 4.11 3.84 -0.90
N VAL A 60 5.02 2.91 -0.63
CA VAL A 60 5.91 2.32 -1.63
C VAL A 60 5.79 0.80 -1.52
N GLN A 61 5.57 0.14 -2.65
CA GLN A 61 5.51 -1.30 -2.75
C GLN A 61 6.62 -1.82 -3.63
N TRP A 62 7.43 -2.65 -2.99
CA TRP A 62 8.51 -3.39 -3.61
C TRP A 62 8.01 -4.76 -4.04
N SER A 63 8.38 -5.15 -5.24
CA SER A 63 8.28 -6.53 -5.70
C SER A 63 9.60 -7.26 -5.46
N THR A 64 9.56 -8.59 -5.38
CA THR A 64 10.77 -9.43 -5.30
C THR A 64 11.76 -9.12 -6.42
N GLU A 65 11.27 -8.84 -7.63
CA GLU A 65 12.12 -8.47 -8.77
C GLU A 65 12.82 -7.14 -8.54
N SER A 66 12.06 -6.09 -8.16
CA SER A 66 12.63 -4.76 -7.89
C SER A 66 13.66 -4.77 -6.75
N THR A 67 13.47 -5.60 -5.73
CA THR A 67 14.45 -5.76 -4.65
C THR A 67 15.73 -6.42 -5.16
N ARG A 68 15.63 -7.44 -6.02
CA ARG A 68 16.81 -8.11 -6.61
C ARG A 68 17.60 -7.20 -7.55
N GLN A 69 16.93 -6.35 -8.32
CA GLN A 69 17.58 -5.42 -9.24
C GLN A 69 18.27 -4.25 -8.52
N CYS A 70 17.84 -3.92 -7.31
CA CYS A 70 18.36 -2.77 -6.58
C CYS A 70 19.76 -3.03 -6.00
N ALA A 71 20.75 -2.25 -6.46
CA ALA A 71 22.11 -2.33 -5.97
C ALA A 71 22.26 -2.10 -4.46
N VAL A 72 21.39 -1.29 -3.84
CA VAL A 72 21.42 -1.04 -2.38
C VAL A 72 21.07 -2.30 -1.61
N PHE A 73 20.00 -3.00 -2.01
CA PHE A 73 19.60 -4.24 -1.35
C PHE A 73 20.54 -5.39 -1.66
N ALA A 74 21.09 -5.45 -2.87
CA ALA A 74 22.05 -6.47 -3.26
C ALA A 74 23.39 -6.39 -2.50
N ALA A 75 23.75 -5.20 -1.99
CA ALA A 75 24.98 -4.97 -1.25
C ALA A 75 24.88 -5.27 0.26
N LEU A 76 23.68 -5.58 0.78
CA LEU A 76 23.48 -5.84 2.21
C LEU A 76 24.07 -7.19 2.62
N ALA A 77 24.78 -7.22 3.75
CA ALA A 77 25.19 -8.46 4.37
C ALA A 77 24.00 -9.17 5.02
N PRO A 78 24.09 -10.50 5.27
CA PRO A 78 23.05 -11.23 5.99
C PRO A 78 22.76 -10.60 7.36
N GLY A 79 21.50 -10.25 7.61
CA GLY A 79 21.06 -9.62 8.85
C GLY A 79 21.05 -8.08 8.80
N GLU A 80 21.58 -7.47 7.75
CA GLU A 80 21.42 -6.02 7.52
C GLU A 80 20.09 -5.71 6.85
N VAL A 81 19.55 -4.53 7.18
CA VAL A 81 18.31 -3.99 6.59
C VAL A 81 18.58 -2.58 6.09
N ALA A 82 18.17 -2.31 4.85
CA ALA A 82 18.07 -0.94 4.35
C ALA A 82 16.63 -0.48 4.44
N GLU A 83 16.41 0.77 4.87
CA GLU A 83 15.08 1.36 4.90
C GLU A 83 14.50 1.52 3.48
N SER A 84 15.33 1.93 2.51
CA SER A 84 15.00 2.03 1.09
C SER A 84 16.26 2.30 0.26
N CYS A 85 16.08 2.42 -1.06
CA CYS A 85 17.08 2.96 -1.97
C CYS A 85 17.02 4.50 -1.99
N PRO A 86 18.09 5.23 -1.63
CA PRO A 86 18.09 6.69 -1.61
C PRO A 86 17.87 7.31 -3.00
N ASP A 87 18.40 6.69 -4.05
CA ASP A 87 18.18 7.12 -5.43
C ASP A 87 16.71 6.98 -5.84
N LEU A 88 16.07 5.87 -5.45
CA LEU A 88 14.64 5.69 -5.69
C LEU A 88 13.80 6.73 -4.93
N GLN A 89 14.15 7.05 -3.69
CA GLN A 89 13.45 8.09 -2.92
C GLN A 89 13.50 9.44 -3.64
N ARG A 90 14.63 9.78 -4.27
CA ARG A 90 14.74 10.97 -5.14
C ARG A 90 13.84 10.86 -6.36
N SER A 91 13.83 9.73 -7.07
CA SER A 91 12.95 9.52 -8.24
C SER A 91 11.46 9.62 -7.87
N ILE A 92 11.07 9.12 -6.70
CA ILE A 92 9.70 9.24 -6.16
C ILE A 92 9.38 10.71 -5.81
N ALA A 93 10.31 11.44 -5.19
CA ALA A 93 10.11 12.85 -4.86
C ALA A 93 9.95 13.70 -6.12
N ALA A 94 10.72 13.45 -7.17
CA ALA A 94 10.55 14.09 -8.47
C ALA A 94 9.18 13.74 -9.09
N ALA A 95 8.80 12.46 -9.08
CA ALA A 95 7.49 12.04 -9.59
C ALA A 95 6.31 12.68 -8.84
N ALA A 96 6.44 12.90 -7.53
CA ALA A 96 5.44 13.62 -6.75
C ALA A 96 5.39 15.12 -7.12
N GLN A 97 6.54 15.77 -7.30
CA GLN A 97 6.61 17.18 -7.71
C GLN A 97 6.03 17.41 -9.11
N ASP A 98 6.24 16.46 -10.03
CA ASP A 98 5.69 16.49 -11.39
C ASP A 98 4.18 16.17 -11.44
N GLY A 99 3.54 15.88 -10.29
CA GLY A 99 2.13 15.49 -10.23
C GLY A 99 1.83 14.07 -10.69
N ARG A 100 2.85 13.25 -10.98
CA ARG A 100 2.69 11.86 -11.44
C ARG A 100 2.21 10.91 -10.34
N LEU A 101 2.37 11.28 -9.07
CA LEU A 101 1.97 10.50 -7.89
C LEU A 101 0.81 11.14 -7.11
N THR A 102 -0.06 11.89 -7.79
CA THR A 102 -1.25 12.47 -7.16
C THR A 102 -2.15 11.32 -6.74
N GLY A 103 -2.42 11.19 -5.44
CA GLY A 103 -3.31 10.16 -4.93
C GLY A 103 -4.68 10.35 -5.57
N ASP A 104 -5.18 9.34 -6.27
CA ASP A 104 -6.61 9.25 -6.59
C ASP A 104 -7.33 9.45 -5.25
N GLU A 105 -8.12 10.54 -5.13
CA GLU A 105 -9.00 10.71 -3.98
C GLU A 105 -9.87 9.46 -3.96
N PRO A 106 -9.82 8.64 -2.89
CA PRO A 106 -10.61 7.44 -2.86
C PRO A 106 -12.07 7.87 -2.94
N GLU A 107 -12.81 7.38 -3.95
CA GLU A 107 -14.25 7.58 -3.97
C GLU A 107 -14.81 7.15 -2.60
N PRO A 108 -15.70 7.96 -2.00
CA PRO A 108 -16.21 7.67 -0.67
C PRO A 108 -16.90 6.31 -0.68
N VAL A 109 -16.30 5.34 0.02
CA VAL A 109 -16.91 4.03 0.22
C VAL A 109 -18.24 4.26 0.95
N PRO A 110 -19.38 3.82 0.38
CA PRO A 110 -20.67 4.03 1.02
C PRO A 110 -20.65 3.39 2.40
N GLY A 111 -20.86 4.23 3.43
CA GLY A 111 -20.90 3.78 4.81
C GLY A 111 -22.05 2.81 5.06
N PRO A 112 -21.98 1.99 6.11
CA PRO A 112 -23.07 1.08 6.45
C PRO A 112 -24.38 1.86 6.66
N PRO A 113 -25.54 1.27 6.33
CA PRO A 113 -26.83 1.95 6.48
C PRO A 113 -27.01 2.41 7.93
N ARG A 114 -27.32 3.71 8.11
CA ARG A 114 -27.67 4.25 9.43
C ARG A 114 -29.06 3.73 9.80
N ARG A 115 -29.19 3.27 11.05
CA ARG A 115 -30.45 2.81 11.65
C ARG A 115 -31.47 3.94 11.77
#